data_AF-A0A1J4UW60-F1
#
_entry.id   AF-A0A1J4UW60-F1
#
_cell.length_a   1.000
_cell.length_b   1.000
_cell.length_c   1.000
_cell.angle_alpha   90.00
_cell.angle_beta   90.00
_cell.angle_gamma   90.00
#
_symmetry.space_group_name_H-M   'P 1'
#
loop_
_entity.id
_entity.type
_entity.pdbx_description
1 polymer ?
#
loop_
_entity_poly.entity_id
_entity_poly.type
_entity_poly.pdbx_seq_one_letter_code
_entity_poly.pdbx_strand_id
1 'polypeptide(L)'
;MKTVKYEVKSAEKASRWELLVRLVYWIPLAIVLAILQMIACACLVVQFLLVLIAGKRNATLSKFVNAAVEYGLKLAAYYFLLTDERPEIIPEL
;
A
#
# COMPACT_ATOMS: atom_id res chain seq x y z
N MET A 1 20.10 20.25 -18.43
CA MET A 1 18.94 19.49 -17.89
C MET A 1 18.03 19.11 -19.03
N LYS A 2 17.76 17.82 -19.23
CA LYS A 2 16.85 17.33 -20.28
C LYS A 2 15.44 17.30 -19.69
N THR A 3 14.59 18.25 -20.06
CA THR A 3 13.21 18.32 -19.59
C THR A 3 12.36 17.34 -20.39
N VAL A 4 11.94 16.26 -19.74
CA VAL A 4 10.98 15.31 -20.31
C VAL A 4 9.60 15.93 -20.14
N LYS A 5 8.97 16.33 -21.25
CA LYS A 5 7.57 16.77 -21.26
C LYS A 5 6.70 15.54 -21.01
N TYR A 6 6.06 15.48 -19.85
CA TYR A 6 5.07 14.45 -19.52
C TYR A 6 3.68 15.09 -19.62
N GLU A 7 2.82 14.50 -20.45
CA GLU A 7 1.41 14.87 -20.51
C GLU A 7 0.67 14.16 -19.39
N VAL A 8 0.21 14.94 -18.41
CA VAL A 8 -0.63 14.44 -17.32
C VAL A 8 -2.02 14.23 -17.89
N LYS A 9 -2.38 12.99 -18.21
CA LYS A 9 -3.78 12.65 -18.46
C LYS A 9 -4.52 12.63 -17.12
N SER A 10 -5.10 13.76 -16.75
CA SER A 10 -6.08 13.79 -15.65
C SER A 10 -7.36 13.10 -16.14
N ALA A 11 -7.92 12.20 -15.33
CA ALA A 11 -9.24 11.66 -15.60
C ALA A 11 -10.27 12.81 -15.57
N GLU A 12 -10.92 13.09 -16.70
CA GLU A 12 -11.85 14.24 -16.85
C GLU A 12 -13.21 14.03 -16.14
N LYS A 13 -13.52 12.80 -15.73
CA LYS A 13 -14.82 12.45 -15.13
C LYS A 13 -14.63 11.83 -13.74
N ALA A 14 -14.74 12.66 -12.72
CA ALA A 14 -14.91 12.21 -11.33
C ALA A 14 -16.40 12.24 -10.96
N SER A 15 -16.96 11.08 -10.59
CA SER A 15 -18.33 11.00 -10.10
C SER A 15 -18.42 11.52 -8.66
N ARG A 16 -19.30 12.49 -8.40
CA ARG A 16 -19.55 13.05 -7.06
C ARG A 16 -19.99 11.98 -6.05
N TRP A 17 -20.69 10.96 -6.54
CA TRP A 17 -21.17 9.83 -5.74
C TRP A 17 -20.04 8.87 -5.34
N GLU A 18 -19.06 8.70 -6.22
CA GLU A 18 -17.90 7.85 -5.96
C GLU A 18 -17.04 8.40 -4.84
N LEU A 19 -17.00 9.73 -4.69
CA LEU A 19 -16.32 10.40 -3.58
C LEU A 19 -16.98 10.09 -2.22
N LEU A 20 -18.32 10.00 -2.16
CA LEU A 20 -19.05 9.58 -0.95
C LEU A 20 -18.81 8.10 -0.63
N VAL A 21 -18.85 7.24 -1.64
CA VAL A 21 -18.54 5.80 -1.47
C VAL A 21 -17.10 5.62 -0.99
N ARG A 22 -16.14 6.39 -1.53
CA ARG A 22 -14.74 6.41 -1.10
C ARG A 22 -14.60 6.78 0.38
N LEU A 23 -15.41 7.72 0.88
CA LEU A 23 -15.47 8.13 2.30
C LEU A 23 -16.03 7.08 3.26
N VAL A 24 -16.81 6.11 2.78
CA VAL A 24 -17.22 4.97 3.62
C VAL A 24 -16.23 3.82 3.46
N TYR A 25 -15.74 3.61 2.24
CA TYR A 25 -14.84 2.50 1.88
C TYR A 25 -13.43 2.67 2.44
N TRP A 26 -12.96 3.89 2.73
CA TRP A 26 -11.63 4.06 3.34
C TRP A 26 -11.55 3.51 4.77
N ILE A 27 -12.66 3.46 5.52
CA ILE A 27 -12.70 2.98 6.91
C ILE A 27 -12.24 1.51 6.99
N PRO A 28 -12.86 0.55 6.26
CA PRO A 28 -12.40 -0.83 6.29
C PRO A 28 -10.97 -0.97 5.75
N LEU A 29 -10.60 -0.22 4.70
CA LEU A 29 -9.24 -0.26 4.15
C LEU A 29 -8.19 0.20 5.18
N ALA A 30 -8.48 1.25 5.94
CA ALA A 30 -7.60 1.78 6.98
C ALA A 30 -7.40 0.77 8.13
N ILE A 31 -8.47 0.06 8.53
CA ILE A 31 -8.39 -0.99 9.55
C ILE A 31 -7.50 -2.13 9.08
N VAL A 32 -7.70 -2.62 7.85
CA VAL A 32 -6.87 -3.70 7.28
C VAL A 32 -5.41 -3.26 7.19
N LEU A 33 -5.16 -2.04 6.71
CA LEU A 33 -3.81 -1.48 6.63
C LEU A 33 -3.14 -1.40 8.01
N ALA A 34 -3.86 -0.95 9.03
CA ALA A 34 -3.33 -0.85 10.38
C ALA A 34 -2.88 -2.22 10.93
N ILE A 35 -3.69 -3.27 10.70
CA ILE A 35 -3.35 -4.64 11.09
C ILE A 35 -2.13 -5.14 10.31
N LEU A 36 -2.10 -4.97 8.98
CA LEU A 36 -0.97 -5.38 8.15
C LEU A 36 0.33 -4.67 8.54
N GLN A 37 0.26 -3.37 8.83
CA GLN A 37 1.43 -2.59 9.28
C GLN A 37 1.93 -3.07 10.64
N MET A 38 1.04 -3.43 11.56
CA MET A 38 1.42 -3.99 12.86
C MET A 38 2.17 -5.32 12.70
N ILE A 39 1.66 -6.21 11.83
CA ILE A 39 2.32 -7.49 11.53
C ILE A 39 3.64 -7.25 10.79
N ALA A 40 3.67 -6.36 9.80
CA ALA A 40 4.88 -6.02 9.05
C ALA A 40 5.98 -5.44 9.96
N CYS A 41 5.60 -4.61 10.94
CA CYS A 41 6.52 -4.09 11.95
C CYS A 41 7.12 -5.22 12.79
N ALA A 42 6.31 -6.16 13.27
CA ALA A 42 6.81 -7.34 13.97
C ALA A 42 7.73 -8.20 13.09
N CYS A 43 7.37 -8.41 11.81
CA CYS A 43 8.21 -9.11 10.84
C CYS A 43 9.55 -8.41 10.63
N LEU A 44 9.59 -7.07 10.60
CA LEU A 44 10.83 -6.29 10.47
C LEU A 44 11.73 -6.45 11.70
N VAL A 45 11.16 -6.43 12.91
CA VAL A 45 11.92 -6.67 14.15
C VAL A 45 12.52 -8.08 14.16
N VAL A 46 11.73 -9.09 13.80
CA VAL A 46 12.22 -10.47 13.70
C VAL A 46 13.30 -10.58 12.62
N GLN A 47 13.09 -9.98 11.45
CA GLN A 47 14.06 -9.98 10.36
C GLN A 47 15.37 -9.31 10.77
N PHE A 48 15.31 -8.21 11.52
CA PHE A 48 16.48 -7.52 12.06
C PHE A 48 17.29 -8.44 12.98
N LEU A 49 16.64 -9.14 13.90
CA LEU A 49 17.30 -10.11 14.78
C LEU A 49 17.89 -11.29 13.99
N LEU A 50 17.18 -11.80 12.99
CA LEU A 50 17.68 -12.87 12.11
C LEU A 50 18.93 -12.44 11.34
N VAL A 51 18.97 -11.21 10.84
CA VAL A 51 20.14 -10.68 10.13
C VAL A 51 21.32 -10.49 11.10
N LEU A 52 21.09 -10.03 12.33
CA LEU A 52 22.13 -9.89 13.33
C LEU A 52 22.77 -11.24 13.72
N ILE A 53 21.95 -12.29 13.87
CA ILE A 53 22.42 -13.60 14.31
C ILE A 53 22.99 -14.43 13.15
N ALA A 54 22.26 -14.53 12.04
CA ALA A 54 22.57 -15.43 10.94
C ALA A 54 23.23 -14.74 9.73
N GLY A 55 23.27 -13.40 9.69
CA GLY A 55 23.76 -12.64 8.53
C GLY A 55 22.92 -12.83 7.26
N LYS A 56 21.74 -13.44 7.37
CA LYS A 56 20.89 -13.82 6.22
C LYS A 56 19.48 -13.29 6.40
N ARG A 57 18.94 -12.76 5.31
CA ARG A 57 17.57 -12.25 5.24
C ARG A 57 16.61 -13.39 4.92
N ASN A 58 15.54 -13.56 5.69
CA ASN A 58 14.54 -14.59 5.42
C ASN A 58 13.64 -14.16 4.25
N ALA A 59 13.56 -14.99 3.20
CA ALA A 59 12.78 -14.72 2.00
C ALA A 59 11.28 -14.59 2.28
N THR A 60 10.72 -15.41 3.17
CA THR A 60 9.29 -15.39 3.50
C THR A 60 8.89 -14.10 4.22
N LEU A 61 9.66 -13.69 5.22
CA LEU A 61 9.42 -12.44 5.95
C LEU A 61 9.57 -11.22 5.04
N SER A 62 10.55 -11.25 4.13
CA SER A 62 10.75 -10.16 3.17
C SER A 62 9.60 -10.06 2.16
N LYS A 63 9.04 -11.19 1.71
CA LYS A 63 7.86 -11.20 0.83
C LYS A 63 6.64 -10.60 1.52
N PHE A 64 6.37 -11.00 2.76
CA PHE A 64 5.25 -10.48 3.52
C PHE A 64 5.34 -8.96 3.72
N VAL A 65 6.52 -8.45 4.10
CA VAL A 65 6.74 -7.00 4.25
C VAL A 65 6.56 -6.28 2.92
N ASN A 66 7.05 -6.84 1.80
CA ASN A 66 6.84 -6.25 0.49
C ASN A 66 5.35 -6.17 0.12
N ALA A 67 4.58 -7.25 0.33
CA ALA A 67 3.14 -7.27 0.07
C ALA A 67 2.39 -6.23 0.93
N ALA A 68 2.75 -6.10 2.21
CA ALA A 68 2.16 -5.11 3.11
C ALA A 68 2.46 -3.66 2.67
N VAL A 69 3.69 -3.39 2.22
CA VAL A 69 4.09 -2.07 1.71
C VAL A 69 3.41 -1.76 0.38
N GLU A 70 3.36 -2.72 -0.54
CA GLU A 70 2.68 -2.57 -1.84
C GLU A 70 1.19 -2.27 -1.63
N TYR A 71 0.54 -3.00 -0.74
CA TYR A 71 -0.84 -2.76 -0.36
C TYR A 71 -1.04 -1.35 0.21
N GLY A 72 -0.16 -0.91 1.11
CA GLY A 72 -0.18 0.45 1.66
C GLY A 72 -0.04 1.53 0.59
N LEU A 73 0.79 1.31 -0.43
CA LEU A 73 0.95 2.23 -1.55
C LEU A 73 -0.30 2.31 -2.42
N LYS A 74 -0.95 1.18 -2.73
CA LYS A 74 -2.23 1.14 -3.46
C LYS A 74 -3.31 1.92 -2.72
N LEU A 75 -3.40 1.74 -1.40
CA LEU A 75 -4.31 2.49 -0.54
C LEU A 75 -4.01 3.99 -0.50
N ALA A 76 -2.73 4.36 -0.38
CA ALA A 76 -2.33 5.76 -0.40
C ALA A 76 -2.65 6.41 -1.75
N ALA A 77 -2.39 5.71 -2.87
CA ALA A 77 -2.74 6.20 -4.21
C ALA A 77 -4.24 6.45 -4.35
N TYR A 78 -5.07 5.54 -3.85
CA TYR A 78 -6.53 5.71 -3.83
C TYR A 78 -6.97 6.83 -2.88
N TYR A 79 -6.36 6.97 -1.70
CA TYR A 79 -6.69 8.02 -0.74
C TYR A 79 -6.34 9.42 -1.27
N PHE A 80 -5.17 9.57 -1.89
CA PHE A 80 -4.70 10.84 -2.46
C PHE A 80 -5.27 11.14 -3.85
N LEU A 81 -6.27 10.39 -4.31
CA LEU A 81 -6.94 10.60 -5.61
C LEU A 81 -5.98 10.52 -6.82
N LEU A 82 -4.88 9.77 -6.67
CA LEU A 82 -3.95 9.48 -7.78
C LEU A 82 -4.52 8.44 -8.74
N THR A 83 -5.43 7.59 -8.24
CA THR A 83 -6.14 6.58 -9.03
C THR A 83 -7.61 6.50 -8.62
N ASP A 84 -8.45 6.17 -9.59
CA ASP A 84 -9.86 5.82 -9.38
C ASP A 84 -10.09 4.31 -9.28
N GLU A 85 -9.06 3.50 -9.54
CA GLU A 85 -9.14 2.06 -9.32
C GLU A 85 -9.24 1.75 -7.82
N ARG A 86 -10.28 1.00 -7.48
CA ARG A 86 -10.53 0.57 -6.10
C ARG A 86 -9.56 -0.55 -5.74
N PRO A 87 -8.72 -0.37 -4.70
CA PRO A 87 -7.90 -1.45 -4.19
C PRO A 87 -8.78 -2.54 -3.57
N GLU A 88 -8.35 -3.79 -3.73
CA GLU A 88 -8.96 -4.94 -3.06
C GLU A 88 -8.86 -4.78 -1.53
N ILE A 89 -9.81 -5.34 -0.79
CA ILE A 89 -9.82 -5.23 0.68
C ILE A 89 -8.74 -6.12 1.31
N ILE A 90 -8.35 -7.18 0.61
CA ILE A 90 -7.41 -8.18 1.10
C ILE A 90 -6.21 -8.16 0.15
N PRO A 91 -4.97 -7.95 0.63
CA PRO A 91 -3.79 -8.08 -0.21
C PRO A 91 -3.58 -9.53 -0.64
N GLU A 92 -3.10 -9.72 -1.86
CA GLU A 92 -2.49 -10.99 -2.28
C GLU A 92 -1.14 -11.15 -1.55
N LEU A 93 -1.02 -12.15 -0.68
CA LEU A 93 0.14 -12.41 0.18
C LEU A 93 1.13 -13.42 -0.41
#